data_AF-A0A8D0HF69-F1
#
_entry.id   AF-A0A8D0HF69-F1
#
_cell.length_a   1.000
_cell.length_b   1.000
_cell.length_c   1.000
_cell.angle_alpha   90.00
_cell.angle_beta   90.00
_cell.angle_gamma   90.00
#
_symmetry.space_group_name_H-M   'P 1'
#
loop_
_entity.id
_entity.type
_entity.pdbx_description
1 polymer ?
#
loop_
_entity_poly.entity_id
_entity_poly.type
_entity_poly.pdbx_seq_one_letter_code
_entity_poly.pdbx_strand_id
1 'polypeptide(L)'
;MLENQEQEELTTVRVQDPRVQNEGSWNSYVDYKIFLHTNSKAFTAKTSCVRRRYREFVWLRKQLQKNAGLVPVPELPGKSTFFAGSNDEFIETRRQGLQHFLEKVLQNVVFLSDSQLHLFLQSQLSVPEIEACVQGRGPLGVTNVILHYATSNCGWVQAEDGHCVLLAGGHFNGSLPARNHSESPLHWSDISIEDNHLKPPPHRSDISIEDTGPESLNSPAKQLAGLLEPE
;
A
#
# COMPACT_ATOMS: atom_id res chain seq x y z
N MET A 1 23.89 40.20 23.79
CA MET A 1 23.74 38.74 23.69
C MET A 1 22.56 38.52 22.76
N LEU A 2 22.78 37.99 21.56
CA LEU A 2 21.67 37.69 20.65
C LEU A 2 21.01 36.43 21.20
N GLU A 3 19.78 36.58 21.71
CA GLU A 3 18.94 35.44 22.06
C GLU A 3 18.77 34.60 20.80
N ASN A 4 19.33 33.39 20.80
CA ASN A 4 18.96 32.36 19.84
C ASN A 4 17.48 32.06 20.10
N GLN A 5 16.59 32.81 19.44
CA GLN A 5 15.21 32.39 19.28
C GLN A 5 15.26 31.09 18.50
N GLU A 6 15.17 29.96 19.21
CA GLU A 6 14.92 28.66 18.62
C GLU A 6 13.60 28.79 17.83
N GLN A 7 13.71 28.99 16.53
CA GLN A 7 12.55 28.98 15.65
C GLN A 7 11.94 27.59 15.73
N GLU A 8 10.73 27.48 16.28
CA GLU A 8 10.00 26.23 16.34
C GLU A 8 9.94 25.59 14.95
N GLU A 9 10.39 24.34 14.85
CA GLU A 9 10.31 23.59 13.60
C GLU A 9 8.86 23.18 13.36
N LEU A 10 8.23 23.76 12.33
CA LEU A 10 6.88 23.49 11.90
C LEU A 10 6.92 22.71 10.58
N THR A 11 6.24 21.56 10.56
CA THR A 11 5.99 20.78 9.34
C THR A 11 4.48 20.66 9.11
N THR A 12 4.01 21.20 7.99
CA THR A 12 2.62 21.12 7.55
C THR A 12 2.53 20.15 6.37
N VAL A 13 1.66 19.15 6.48
CA VAL A 13 1.34 18.21 5.38
C VAL A 13 -0.16 18.27 5.05
N ARG A 14 -0.52 18.14 3.78
CA ARG A 14 -1.90 18.09 3.28
C ARG A 14 -2.05 17.02 2.21
N VAL A 15 -2.98 16.09 2.40
CA VAL A 15 -3.41 15.08 1.44
C VAL A 15 -4.73 15.55 0.86
N GLN A 16 -4.77 15.83 -0.43
CA GLN A 16 -5.87 16.53 -1.09
C GLN A 16 -6.07 16.05 -2.53
N ASP A 17 -7.09 16.59 -3.19
CA ASP A 17 -7.31 16.45 -4.64
C ASP A 17 -7.20 14.99 -5.12
N PRO A 18 -8.08 14.10 -4.65
CA PRO A 18 -8.10 12.72 -5.15
C PRO A 18 -8.44 12.72 -6.64
N ARG A 19 -7.68 11.96 -7.45
CA ARG A 19 -7.92 11.85 -8.90
C ARG A 19 -7.88 10.41 -9.36
N VAL A 20 -8.77 10.06 -10.29
CA VAL A 20 -8.72 8.80 -11.02
C VAL A 20 -7.67 8.94 -12.13
N GLN A 21 -6.71 8.03 -12.13
CA GLN A 21 -5.69 7.89 -13.15
C GLN A 21 -6.08 6.75 -14.09
N ASN A 22 -5.75 6.89 -15.37
CA ASN A 22 -6.05 5.90 -16.43
C ASN A 22 -7.52 5.45 -16.43
N GLU A 23 -8.45 6.40 -16.35
CA GLU A 23 -9.88 6.10 -16.34
C GLU A 23 -10.29 5.28 -17.58
N GLY A 24 -11.11 4.24 -17.37
CA GLY A 24 -11.54 3.33 -18.43
C GLY A 24 -10.52 2.24 -18.82
N SER A 25 -9.32 2.24 -18.24
CA SER A 25 -8.30 1.20 -18.44
C SER A 25 -8.29 0.15 -17.32
N TRP A 26 -7.83 -1.07 -17.63
CA TRP A 26 -7.61 -2.15 -16.66
C TRP A 26 -6.63 -1.78 -15.53
N ASN A 27 -5.78 -0.77 -15.76
CA ASN A 27 -4.82 -0.26 -14.81
C ASN A 27 -5.27 1.04 -14.12
N SER A 28 -6.57 1.33 -14.08
CA SER A 28 -7.12 2.52 -13.40
C SER A 28 -6.87 2.48 -11.88
N TYR A 29 -6.63 3.66 -11.29
CA TYR A 29 -6.48 3.80 -9.83
C TYR A 29 -6.73 5.22 -9.35
N VAL A 30 -7.01 5.37 -8.05
CA VAL A 30 -7.06 6.69 -7.40
C VAL A 30 -5.72 7.02 -6.76
N ASP A 31 -5.22 8.22 -7.01
CA ASP A 31 -4.10 8.82 -6.30
C ASP A 31 -4.49 10.11 -5.58
N TYR A 32 -3.61 10.56 -4.69
CA TYR A 32 -3.81 11.72 -3.84
C TYR A 32 -2.63 12.66 -3.97
N LYS A 33 -2.91 13.96 -4.07
CA LYS A 33 -1.90 15.01 -3.99
C LYS A 33 -1.44 15.14 -2.54
N ILE A 34 -0.13 15.08 -2.32
CA ILE A 34 0.49 15.36 -1.03
C ILE A 34 1.26 16.67 -1.17
N PHE A 35 0.84 17.68 -0.42
CA PHE A 35 1.55 18.95 -0.28
C PHE A 35 2.26 18.98 1.07
N LEU A 36 3.54 19.35 1.07
CA LEU A 36 4.36 19.51 2.26
C LEU A 36 4.98 20.91 2.26
N HIS A 37 4.91 21.59 3.40
CA HIS A 37 5.59 22.85 3.67
C HIS A 37 6.22 22.79 5.06
N THR A 38 7.51 23.06 5.16
CA THR A 38 8.26 22.94 6.42
C THR A 38 9.43 23.91 6.49
N ASN A 39 9.75 24.35 7.71
CA ASN A 39 11.02 25.02 8.01
C ASN A 39 12.07 24.05 8.61
N SER A 40 11.70 22.81 8.93
CA SER A 40 12.59 21.82 9.58
C SER A 40 13.82 21.51 8.74
N LYS A 41 14.95 21.26 9.41
CA LYS A 41 16.21 20.86 8.76
C LYS A 41 16.23 19.38 8.38
N ALA A 42 15.27 18.58 8.84
CA ALA A 42 15.16 17.18 8.47
C ALA A 42 14.84 16.99 6.97
N PHE A 43 14.22 17.99 6.33
CA PHE A 43 13.79 17.92 4.93
C PHE A 43 14.75 18.66 4.00
N THR A 44 14.96 18.09 2.80
CA THR A 44 15.84 18.68 1.78
C THR A 44 15.16 19.87 1.10
N ALA A 45 13.92 19.71 0.65
CA ALA A 45 13.12 20.81 0.10
C ALA A 45 12.17 21.38 1.16
N LYS A 46 12.03 22.70 1.22
CA LYS A 46 11.10 23.38 2.15
C LYS A 46 9.65 23.26 1.73
N THR A 47 9.42 23.04 0.44
CA THR A 47 8.12 22.74 -0.14
C THR A 47 8.23 21.56 -1.09
N SER A 48 7.23 20.70 -1.10
CA SER A 48 7.07 19.68 -2.13
C SER A 48 5.60 19.41 -2.42
N CYS A 49 5.33 18.95 -3.64
CA CYS A 49 4.02 18.51 -4.07
C CYS A 49 4.21 17.25 -4.92
N VAL A 50 3.63 16.13 -4.51
CA VAL A 50 3.76 14.83 -5.19
C VAL A 50 2.39 14.15 -5.29
N ARG A 51 2.24 13.17 -6.17
CA ARG A 51 1.04 12.32 -6.20
C ARG A 51 1.39 10.88 -5.86
N ARG A 52 0.63 10.30 -4.92
CA ARG A 52 0.82 8.93 -4.42
C ARG A 52 -0.51 8.22 -4.29
N ARG A 53 -0.57 6.96 -4.68
CA ARG A 53 -1.75 6.09 -4.50
C ARG A 53 -1.66 5.27 -3.22
N TYR A 54 -2.80 4.81 -2.72
CA TYR A 54 -2.90 4.07 -1.45
C TYR A 54 -1.92 2.89 -1.30
N ARG A 55 -1.68 2.11 -2.37
CA ARG A 55 -0.74 0.97 -2.30
C ARG A 55 0.69 1.38 -1.99
N GLU A 56 1.10 2.59 -2.40
CA GLU A 56 2.44 3.11 -2.10
C GLU A 56 2.54 3.51 -0.62
N PHE A 57 1.46 4.02 -0.02
CA PHE A 57 1.40 4.23 1.44
C PHE A 57 1.51 2.92 2.22
N VAL A 58 0.86 1.85 1.74
CA VAL A 58 1.00 0.51 2.35
C VAL A 58 2.45 0.03 2.30
N TRP A 59 3.13 0.27 1.18
CA TRP A 59 4.56 0.00 1.07
C TRP A 59 5.38 0.86 2.06
N LEU A 60 5.15 2.18 2.11
CA LEU A 60 5.87 3.10 2.99
C LEU A 60 5.73 2.67 4.44
N ARG A 61 4.50 2.38 4.91
CA ARG A 61 4.25 1.91 6.28
C ARG A 61 5.08 0.66 6.59
N LYS A 62 5.15 -0.31 5.67
CA LYS A 62 5.95 -1.53 5.87
C LYS A 62 7.43 -1.21 6.01
N GLN A 63 7.96 -0.27 5.25
CA GLN A 63 9.38 0.11 5.37
C GLN A 63 9.65 0.84 6.69
N LEU A 64 8.79 1.80 7.07
CA LEU A 64 8.88 2.46 8.38
C LEU A 64 8.83 1.43 9.51
N GLN A 65 7.99 0.40 9.43
CA GLN A 65 7.91 -0.65 10.43
C GLN A 65 9.21 -1.45 10.55
N LYS A 66 9.90 -1.71 9.44
CA LYS A 66 11.20 -2.41 9.46
C LYS A 66 12.30 -1.56 10.08
N ASN A 67 12.27 -0.25 9.82
CA ASN A 67 13.37 0.65 10.16
C ASN A 67 13.21 1.31 11.53
N ALA A 68 12.00 1.36 12.10
CA ALA A 68 11.70 2.09 13.32
C ALA A 68 11.92 1.34 14.64
N GLY A 69 12.43 0.11 14.59
CA GLY A 69 12.68 -0.72 15.77
C GLY A 69 11.41 -1.00 16.58
N LEU A 70 11.32 -0.44 17.79
CA LEU A 70 10.17 -0.62 18.70
C LEU A 70 9.12 0.50 18.60
N VAL A 71 9.34 1.52 17.79
CA VAL A 71 8.41 2.65 17.66
C VAL A 71 7.17 2.19 16.86
N PRO A 72 5.95 2.33 17.42
CA PRO A 72 4.74 1.90 16.73
C PRO A 72 4.45 2.81 15.53
N VAL A 73 4.28 2.20 14.35
CA VAL A 73 3.95 2.93 13.13
C VAL A 73 2.43 3.16 13.06
N PRO A 74 1.97 4.41 12.84
CA PRO A 74 0.55 4.72 12.71
C PRO A 74 -0.17 3.80 11.71
N GLU A 75 -1.43 3.51 11.98
CA GLU A 75 -2.23 2.68 11.10
C GLU A 75 -2.67 3.46 9.85
N LEU A 76 -2.80 2.74 8.74
CA LEU A 76 -3.42 3.28 7.53
C LEU A 76 -4.93 3.07 7.61
N PRO A 77 -5.73 3.93 6.94
CA PRO A 77 -7.15 3.66 6.80
C PRO A 77 -7.36 2.27 6.19
N GLY A 78 -8.36 1.55 6.68
CA GLY A 78 -8.66 0.19 6.29
C GLY A 78 -8.80 0.02 4.77
N LYS A 79 -8.51 -1.19 4.29
CA LYS A 79 -8.93 -1.59 2.94
C LYS A 79 -10.45 -1.64 2.96
N SER A 80 -11.12 -0.95 2.03
CA SER A 80 -12.58 -0.82 2.00
C SER A 80 -13.25 -2.13 2.36
N THR A 81 -14.04 -2.14 3.43
CA THR A 81 -15.07 -3.15 3.59
C THR A 81 -16.17 -2.78 2.60
N PHE A 82 -16.57 -3.72 1.75
CA PHE A 82 -17.54 -3.58 0.65
C PHE A 82 -18.94 -3.01 1.03
N PHE A 83 -19.14 -2.55 2.26
CA PHE A 83 -20.42 -2.16 2.84
C PHE A 83 -20.47 -0.71 3.34
N ALA A 84 -19.45 0.12 3.11
CA ALA A 84 -19.40 1.49 3.61
C ALA A 84 -19.48 2.52 2.47
N GLY A 85 -20.69 3.03 2.22
CA GLY A 85 -20.88 4.32 1.54
C GLY A 85 -20.78 4.34 0.01
N SER A 86 -20.97 5.54 -0.54
CA SER A 86 -20.71 5.81 -1.96
C SER A 86 -19.20 5.76 -2.25
N ASN A 87 -18.82 5.62 -3.52
CA ASN A 87 -17.40 5.63 -3.93
C ASN A 87 -16.67 6.91 -3.46
N ASP A 88 -17.37 8.05 -3.46
CA ASP A 88 -16.80 9.34 -3.06
C ASP A 88 -16.56 9.42 -1.55
N GLU A 89 -17.49 8.92 -0.74
CA GLU A 89 -17.34 8.83 0.73
C GLU A 89 -16.15 7.95 1.10
N PHE A 90 -15.97 6.84 0.37
CA PHE A 90 -14.82 5.97 0.54
C PHE A 90 -13.49 6.67 0.20
N ILE A 91 -13.45 7.39 -0.93
CA ILE A 91 -12.27 8.15 -1.36
C ILE A 91 -11.90 9.21 -0.31
N GLU A 92 -12.89 9.93 0.21
CA GLU A 92 -12.70 10.98 1.21
C GLU A 92 -12.27 10.42 2.57
N THR A 93 -12.91 9.36 3.05
CA THR A 93 -12.52 8.66 4.28
C THR A 93 -11.07 8.18 4.20
N ARG A 94 -10.69 7.60 3.05
CA ARG A 94 -9.31 7.19 2.81
C ARG A 94 -8.37 8.40 2.78
N ARG A 95 -8.73 9.50 2.12
CA ARG A 95 -7.92 10.73 2.09
C ARG A 95 -7.65 11.25 3.51
N GLN A 96 -8.68 11.29 4.37
CA GLN A 96 -8.56 11.70 5.77
C GLN A 96 -7.65 10.77 6.58
N GLY A 97 -7.77 9.45 6.40
CA GLY A 97 -6.87 8.51 7.07
C GLY A 97 -5.42 8.62 6.60
N LEU A 98 -5.19 8.89 5.30
CA LEU A 98 -3.85 9.15 4.77
C LEU A 98 -3.27 10.48 5.30
N GLN A 99 -4.10 11.51 5.44
CA GLN A 99 -3.73 12.77 6.11
C GLN A 99 -3.26 12.50 7.54
N HIS A 100 -4.08 11.83 8.34
CA HIS A 100 -3.78 11.53 9.74
C HIS A 100 -2.51 10.68 9.88
N PHE A 101 -2.33 9.67 9.02
CA PHE A 101 -1.13 8.85 8.97
C PHE A 101 0.14 9.71 8.80
N LEU A 102 0.16 10.62 7.82
CA LEU A 102 1.33 11.48 7.59
C LEU A 102 1.55 12.47 8.73
N GLU A 103 0.49 13.09 9.27
CA GLU A 103 0.62 13.99 10.42
C GLU A 103 1.30 13.31 11.61
N LYS A 104 0.93 12.04 11.91
CA LYS A 104 1.54 11.27 12.99
C LYS A 104 2.96 10.81 12.67
N VAL A 105 3.23 10.42 11.43
CA VAL A 105 4.58 10.02 11.01
C VAL A 105 5.56 11.19 11.10
N LEU A 106 5.17 12.38 10.65
CA LEU A 106 6.06 13.55 10.59
C LEU A 106 6.30 14.20 11.96
N GLN A 107 5.56 13.80 13.00
CA GLN A 107 5.80 14.22 14.39
C GLN A 107 6.90 13.41 15.09
N ASN A 108 7.41 12.33 14.48
CA ASN A 108 8.36 11.44 15.12
C ASN A 108 9.73 11.45 14.41
N VAL A 109 10.76 11.87 15.13
CA VAL A 109 12.13 12.00 14.63
C VAL A 109 12.74 10.69 14.11
N VAL A 110 12.30 9.52 14.63
CA VAL A 110 12.76 8.22 14.14
C VAL A 110 12.32 8.01 12.69
N PHE A 111 11.07 8.31 12.37
CA PHE A 111 10.59 8.23 10.98
C PHE A 111 11.20 9.31 10.10
N LEU A 112 11.47 10.51 10.63
CA LEU A 112 12.15 11.57 9.90
C LEU A 112 13.60 11.24 9.52
N SER A 113 14.21 10.23 10.14
CA SER A 113 15.54 9.74 9.74
C SER A 113 15.52 8.81 8.51
N ASP A 114 14.33 8.35 8.08
CA ASP A 114 14.17 7.38 7.00
C ASP A 114 14.20 8.07 5.62
N SER A 115 15.21 7.77 4.80
CA SER A 115 15.35 8.33 3.46
C SER A 115 14.24 7.92 2.49
N GLN A 116 13.58 6.78 2.71
CA GLN A 116 12.44 6.33 1.90
C GLN A 116 11.22 7.22 2.13
N LEU A 117 11.02 7.72 3.36
CA LEU A 117 9.98 8.72 3.67
C LEU A 117 10.24 10.03 2.91
N HIS A 118 11.49 10.49 2.91
CA HIS A 118 11.87 11.72 2.20
C HIS A 118 11.68 11.60 0.69
N LEU A 119 12.13 10.50 0.08
CA LEU A 119 11.90 10.26 -1.35
C LEU A 119 10.41 10.12 -1.67
N PHE A 120 9.62 9.49 -0.80
CA PHE A 120 8.18 9.35 -0.98
C PHE A 120 7.46 10.71 -1.01
N LEU A 121 7.86 11.65 -0.13
CA LEU A 121 7.22 12.96 0.03
C LEU A 121 7.79 14.05 -0.88
N GLN A 122 9.05 13.93 -1.31
CA GLN A 122 9.79 15.00 -1.98
C GLN A 122 10.32 14.62 -3.37
N SER A 123 9.91 13.48 -3.91
CA SER A 123 10.19 13.08 -5.29
C SER A 123 9.02 12.30 -5.89
N GLN A 124 8.97 12.20 -7.22
CA GLN A 124 7.99 11.38 -7.94
C GLN A 124 8.52 9.98 -8.32
N LEU A 125 9.64 9.54 -7.73
CA LEU A 125 10.18 8.19 -7.96
C LEU A 125 9.15 7.12 -7.63
N SER A 126 9.05 6.10 -8.47
CA SER A 126 8.28 4.88 -8.19
C SER A 126 8.91 4.08 -7.04
N VAL A 127 8.12 3.20 -6.42
CA VAL A 127 8.60 2.35 -5.30
C VAL A 127 9.91 1.61 -5.62
N PRO A 128 10.06 0.91 -6.76
CA PRO A 128 11.32 0.25 -7.11
C PRO A 128 12.51 1.22 -7.26
N GLU A 129 12.26 2.41 -7.81
CA GLU A 129 13.31 3.44 -7.96
C GLU A 129 13.74 4.00 -6.60
N ILE A 130 12.80 4.15 -5.65
CA ILE A 130 13.13 4.54 -4.27
C ILE A 130 14.02 3.48 -3.63
N GLU A 131 13.65 2.20 -3.73
CA GLU A 131 14.44 1.08 -3.20
C GLU A 131 15.84 1.02 -3.81
N ALA A 132 15.96 1.20 -5.13
CA ALA A 132 17.25 1.25 -5.80
C ALA A 132 18.09 2.46 -5.36
N CYS A 133 17.48 3.63 -5.18
CA CYS A 133 18.17 4.86 -4.75
C CYS A 133 18.76 4.71 -3.35
N VAL A 134 17.98 4.20 -2.38
CA VAL A 134 18.47 4.03 -1.00
C VAL A 134 19.53 2.93 -0.86
N GLN A 135 19.58 1.98 -1.80
CA GLN A 135 20.62 0.96 -1.90
C GLN A 135 21.88 1.44 -2.66
N GLY A 136 21.92 2.69 -3.11
CA GLY A 136 23.05 3.24 -3.86
C GLY A 136 23.16 2.73 -5.31
N ARG A 137 22.08 2.15 -5.86
CA ARG A 137 22.02 1.65 -7.24
C ARG A 137 21.49 2.70 -8.23
N GLY A 138 20.99 3.83 -7.74
CA GLY A 138 20.51 4.93 -8.56
C GLY A 138 21.65 5.81 -9.11
N PRO A 139 21.41 6.57 -10.18
CA PRO A 139 22.41 7.47 -10.77
C PRO A 139 22.71 8.69 -9.88
N LEU A 140 21.81 9.01 -8.95
CA LEU A 140 21.90 10.14 -8.03
C LEU A 140 21.64 9.69 -6.61
N GLY A 141 22.30 10.33 -5.65
CA GLY A 141 21.98 10.18 -4.22
C GLY A 141 20.64 10.85 -3.86
N VAL A 142 20.09 10.47 -2.71
CA VAL A 142 18.77 10.89 -2.21
C VAL A 142 18.56 12.41 -2.29
N THR A 143 19.50 13.19 -1.75
CA THR A 143 19.41 14.66 -1.74
C THR A 143 19.34 15.26 -3.15
N ASN A 144 20.14 14.73 -4.08
CA ASN A 144 20.18 15.22 -5.46
C ASN A 144 18.89 14.88 -6.20
N VAL A 145 18.32 13.70 -5.96
CA VAL A 145 17.00 13.33 -6.53
C VAL A 145 15.94 14.33 -6.07
N ILE A 146 15.89 14.63 -4.78
CA ILE A 146 14.91 15.56 -4.21
C ILE A 146 15.11 16.97 -4.78
N LEU A 147 16.36 17.44 -4.82
CA LEU A 147 16.67 18.77 -5.35
C LEU A 147 16.30 18.87 -6.84
N HIS A 148 16.63 17.86 -7.64
CA HIS A 148 16.28 17.83 -9.05
C HIS A 148 14.76 17.93 -9.25
N TYR A 149 13.97 17.15 -8.49
CA TYR A 149 12.51 17.22 -8.53
C TYR A 149 11.96 18.59 -8.10
N ALA A 150 12.54 19.20 -7.06
CA ALA A 150 12.14 20.52 -6.61
C ALA A 150 12.40 21.60 -7.69
N THR A 151 13.53 21.50 -8.39
CA THR A 151 13.92 22.46 -9.44
C THR A 151 13.20 22.26 -10.77
N SER A 152 12.68 21.06 -11.06
CA SER A 152 12.06 20.75 -12.35
C SER A 152 10.64 21.31 -12.51
N ASN A 153 10.10 21.99 -11.49
CA ASN A 153 8.73 22.51 -11.43
C ASN A 153 7.63 21.44 -11.64
N CYS A 154 7.97 20.15 -11.68
CA CYS A 154 7.03 19.06 -11.96
C CYS A 154 5.91 18.95 -10.91
N GLY A 155 6.22 19.30 -9.65
CA GLY A 155 5.22 19.32 -8.57
C GLY A 155 4.13 20.37 -8.74
N TRP A 156 4.43 21.47 -9.46
CA TRP A 156 3.46 22.53 -9.79
C TRP A 156 2.68 22.20 -11.06
N VAL A 157 3.33 21.62 -12.08
CA VAL A 157 2.65 21.23 -13.34
C VAL A 157 1.54 20.18 -13.10
N GLN A 158 1.75 19.25 -12.17
CA GLN A 158 0.70 18.28 -11.77
C GLN A 158 -0.45 18.89 -10.96
N ALA A 159 -0.29 20.11 -10.43
CA ALA A 159 -1.36 20.80 -9.72
C ALA A 159 -2.40 21.37 -10.68
N GLU A 160 -2.01 21.69 -11.91
CA GLU A 160 -2.82 22.49 -12.83
C GLU A 160 -3.46 21.64 -13.94
N ASP A 161 -2.82 20.58 -14.46
CA ASP A 161 -3.41 19.77 -15.55
C ASP A 161 -3.05 18.27 -15.52
N GLY A 162 -4.03 17.44 -15.86
CA GLY A 162 -4.00 15.97 -15.85
C GLY A 162 -3.17 15.30 -16.96
N HIS A 163 -2.14 15.95 -17.51
CA HIS A 163 -1.22 15.31 -18.46
C HIS A 163 0.21 15.81 -18.24
N CYS A 164 1.06 14.94 -17.70
CA CYS A 164 2.50 15.14 -17.78
C CYS A 164 3.03 14.41 -19.02
N VAL A 165 3.13 15.13 -20.14
CA VAL A 165 4.07 14.78 -21.21
C VAL A 165 5.31 15.60 -20.91
N LEU A 166 6.39 14.96 -20.47
CA LEU A 166 7.79 15.38 -20.64
C LEU A 166 8.67 14.57 -19.68
N LEU A 167 9.06 13.37 -20.11
CA LEU A 167 10.44 12.85 -20.03
C LEU A 167 10.60 11.77 -21.12
N ALA A 168 10.51 12.19 -22.37
CA ALA A 168 11.06 11.44 -23.49
C ALA A 168 12.02 12.38 -24.23
N GLY A 169 13.33 12.10 -24.13
CA GLY A 169 14.34 12.75 -24.96
C GLY A 169 15.19 13.81 -24.25
N GLY A 170 16.11 13.36 -23.40
CA GLY A 170 17.32 14.11 -23.06
C GLY A 170 18.54 13.28 -23.43
N HIS A 171 19.03 13.42 -24.67
CA HIS A 171 20.30 12.86 -25.10
C HIS A 171 21.43 13.51 -24.29
N PHE A 172 22.07 12.76 -23.39
CA PHE A 172 23.41 13.08 -22.92
C PHE A 172 24.41 12.24 -23.72
N ASN A 173 25.12 12.93 -24.60
CA ASN A 173 26.18 12.38 -25.43
C ASN A 173 27.43 12.25 -24.56
N GLY A 174 27.76 11.02 -24.14
CA GLY A 174 28.96 10.68 -23.41
C GLY A 174 29.45 9.31 -23.88
N SER A 175 30.29 9.31 -24.91
CA SER A 175 30.90 8.12 -25.50
C SER A 175 31.69 7.31 -24.48
N LEU A 176 31.51 5.98 -24.48
CA LEU A 176 32.49 4.91 -24.18
C LEU A 176 31.88 3.54 -24.59
N PRO A 177 32.70 2.51 -24.87
CA PRO A 177 32.54 1.68 -26.07
C PRO A 177 31.61 0.48 -25.91
N ALA A 178 31.06 0.06 -27.06
CA ALA A 178 30.22 -1.11 -27.24
C ALA A 178 30.90 -2.40 -26.77
N ARG A 179 30.19 -3.16 -25.93
CA ARG A 179 30.53 -4.54 -25.60
C ARG A 179 29.31 -5.40 -25.92
N ASN A 180 29.46 -6.23 -26.94
CA ASN A 180 28.49 -7.25 -27.36
C ASN A 180 28.38 -8.32 -26.29
N HIS A 181 27.21 -8.44 -25.65
CA HIS A 181 26.74 -9.71 -25.12
C HIS A 181 25.24 -9.81 -25.38
N SER A 182 24.89 -10.83 -26.15
CA SER A 182 23.54 -11.29 -26.39
C SER A 182 23.01 -11.99 -25.14
N GLU A 183 22.13 -11.35 -24.38
CA GLU A 183 21.29 -12.03 -23.40
C GLU A 183 19.85 -11.54 -23.50
N SER A 184 18.95 -12.50 -23.74
CA SER A 184 17.51 -12.31 -23.90
C SER A 184 16.85 -11.84 -22.60
N PRO A 185 15.82 -10.98 -22.64
CA PRO A 185 15.11 -10.55 -21.43
C PRO A 185 14.38 -11.70 -20.75
N LEU A 186 14.67 -11.89 -19.46
CA LEU A 186 13.98 -12.82 -18.58
C LEU A 186 12.49 -12.47 -18.50
N HIS A 187 11.67 -13.48 -18.84
CA HIS A 187 10.22 -13.49 -18.87
C HIS A 187 9.67 -13.63 -17.44
N TRP A 188 8.71 -12.78 -17.06
CA TRP A 188 8.18 -12.65 -15.70
C TRP A 188 7.25 -13.81 -15.25
N SER A 189 7.41 -15.03 -15.79
CA SER A 189 6.55 -16.16 -15.44
C SER A 189 7.04 -17.04 -14.29
N ASP A 190 8.21 -16.79 -13.69
CA ASP A 190 8.78 -17.70 -12.68
C ASP A 190 8.75 -17.13 -11.26
N ILE A 191 7.60 -16.58 -10.85
CA ILE A 191 7.20 -16.59 -9.43
C ILE A 191 6.25 -17.77 -9.27
N SER A 192 6.83 -18.97 -9.17
CA SER A 192 6.08 -20.15 -8.75
C SER A 192 5.68 -19.96 -7.29
N ILE A 193 4.36 -19.93 -7.06
CA ILE A 193 3.75 -20.20 -5.77
C ILE A 193 4.10 -21.66 -5.46
N GLU A 194 4.85 -21.89 -4.38
CA GLU A 194 5.04 -23.24 -3.86
C GLU A 194 3.67 -23.84 -3.47
N ASP A 195 3.40 -25.01 -4.04
CA ASP A 195 2.29 -25.90 -3.74
C ASP A 195 2.23 -26.23 -2.25
N ASN A 196 1.26 -25.67 -1.53
CA ASN A 196 0.72 -26.31 -0.34
C ASN A 196 -0.47 -27.17 -0.76
N HIS A 197 -0.12 -28.38 -1.17
CA HIS A 197 -1.02 -29.48 -1.52
C HIS A 197 -1.79 -29.95 -0.26
N LEU A 198 -2.95 -29.35 0.02
CA LEU A 198 -3.93 -29.96 0.90
C LEU A 198 -4.63 -31.09 0.15
N LYS A 199 -4.15 -32.31 0.41
CA LYS A 199 -4.74 -33.58 -0.05
C LYS A 199 -6.20 -33.70 0.47
N PRO A 200 -7.20 -34.00 -0.38
CA PRO A 200 -8.52 -34.40 0.12
C PRO A 200 -8.45 -35.79 0.76
N PRO A 201 -9.26 -36.09 1.79
CA PRO A 201 -9.24 -37.38 2.45
C PRO A 201 -9.73 -38.50 1.50
N PRO A 202 -9.18 -39.72 1.58
CA PRO A 202 -9.56 -40.79 0.68
C PRO A 202 -10.96 -41.32 1.00
N HIS A 203 -11.76 -41.47 -0.05
CA HIS A 203 -12.93 -42.33 -0.11
C HIS A 203 -12.50 -43.76 0.24
N ARG A 204 -13.03 -44.32 1.33
CA ARG A 204 -12.96 -45.75 1.62
C ARG A 204 -14.29 -46.38 1.20
N SER A 205 -14.26 -47.17 0.13
CA SER A 205 -15.26 -48.19 -0.12
C SER A 205 -14.80 -49.51 0.51
N ASP A 206 -15.79 -50.17 1.11
CA ASP A 206 -15.94 -51.60 1.37
C ASP A 206 -15.09 -52.26 2.46
N ILE A 207 -15.74 -52.49 3.60
CA ILE A 207 -15.73 -53.78 4.31
C ILE A 207 -17.13 -54.01 4.89
N SER A 208 -17.69 -55.16 4.54
CA SER A 208 -19.01 -55.71 4.80
C SER A 208 -19.35 -55.85 6.28
N ILE A 209 -20.59 -55.52 6.66
CA ILE A 209 -21.29 -56.15 7.81
C ILE A 209 -22.76 -56.36 7.44
N GLU A 210 -23.06 -57.64 7.26
CA GLU A 210 -24.26 -58.42 7.57
C GLU A 210 -25.63 -57.74 7.65
N ASP A 211 -26.47 -58.26 6.75
CA ASP A 211 -27.92 -58.22 6.66
C ASP A 211 -28.58 -58.81 7.92
N THR A 212 -29.44 -58.03 8.57
CA THR A 212 -30.53 -58.57 9.39
C THR A 212 -31.69 -57.57 9.39
N GLY A 213 -32.69 -57.82 8.56
CA GLY A 213 -33.95 -57.08 8.52
C GLY A 213 -34.76 -57.17 9.82
N PRO A 214 -35.90 -56.45 9.88
CA PRO A 214 -37.13 -57.24 9.84
C PRO A 214 -38.23 -56.63 8.96
N GLU A 215 -38.87 -57.50 8.19
CA GLU A 215 -40.18 -57.28 7.59
C GLU A 215 -41.28 -57.12 8.64
N SER A 216 -42.28 -56.34 8.25
CA SER A 216 -43.54 -56.12 8.97
C SER A 216 -44.34 -57.41 9.15
N LEU A 217 -45.15 -57.50 10.22
CA LEU A 217 -46.57 -57.90 10.15
C LEU A 217 -47.23 -57.90 11.54
N ASN A 218 -48.52 -57.54 11.53
CA ASN A 218 -49.59 -57.73 12.53
C ASN A 218 -49.79 -56.76 13.71
N SER A 219 -50.81 -55.89 13.54
CA SER A 219 -51.87 -55.60 14.53
C SER A 219 -52.76 -56.86 14.72
N PRO A 220 -53.61 -57.04 15.78
CA PRO A 220 -54.44 -56.01 16.43
C PRO A 220 -54.71 -56.11 17.96
N ALA A 221 -55.20 -54.99 18.51
CA ALA A 221 -56.19 -54.83 19.59
C ALA A 221 -56.00 -55.43 21.01
N LYS A 222 -56.01 -54.54 22.02
CA LYS A 222 -56.85 -54.52 23.25
C LYS A 222 -56.28 -53.46 24.21
N GLN A 223 -56.92 -52.31 24.42
CA GLN A 223 -58.04 -52.08 25.35
C GLN A 223 -57.63 -52.18 26.83
N LEU A 224 -57.43 -51.02 27.48
CA LEU A 224 -57.94 -50.64 28.82
C LEU A 224 -57.18 -49.40 29.33
N ALA A 225 -57.77 -48.23 29.08
CA ALA A 225 -57.56 -47.05 29.92
C ALA A 225 -58.71 -47.02 30.93
N GLY A 226 -58.39 -46.90 32.22
CA GLY A 226 -59.40 -46.69 33.25
C GLY A 226 -58.84 -46.73 34.66
N LEU A 227 -59.16 -45.67 35.40
CA LEU A 227 -59.21 -45.50 36.87
C LEU A 227 -57.94 -44.86 37.48
N LEU A 228 -58.01 -43.54 37.72
CA LEU A 228 -58.40 -42.82 38.97
C LEU A 228 -57.15 -42.52 39.82
N GLU A 229 -56.61 -41.31 39.81
CA GLU A 229 -57.05 -40.06 40.48
C GLU A 229 -56.33 -39.85 41.84
N PRO A 230 -56.22 -38.60 42.32
CA PRO A 230 -55.09 -38.10 43.12
C PRO A 230 -55.45 -37.79 44.58
N GLU A 231 -54.41 -37.63 45.41
CA GLU A 231 -54.17 -36.54 46.38
C GLU A 231 -52.72 -36.61 46.89
#